data_AF-A0A7K3NKA6-F1
#
_entry.id   AF-A0A7K3NKA6-F1
#
_cell.length_a   1.000
_cell.length_b   1.000
_cell.length_c   1.000
_cell.angle_alpha   90.00
_cell.angle_beta   90.00
_cell.angle_gamma   90.00
#
_symmetry.space_group_name_H-M   'P 1'
#
loop_
_entity.id
_entity.type
_entity.pdbx_description
1 polymer ?
#
loop_
_entity_poly.entity_id
_entity_poly.type
_entity_poly.pdbx_seq_one_letter_code
_entity_poly.pdbx_strand_id
1 'polypeptide(L)' 'MSNPLADLRTLTATTQRRRVGVVSRVLAGSIEVLAGGVVRAVRGTGVAVGDAVLIEGDRLISRVANEATTVVKTK' A
#
# COMPACT_ATOMS: atom_id res chain seq x y z
N MET A 1 18.54 3.27 -36.67
CA MET A 1 19.11 4.02 -35.54
C MET A 1 18.00 4.22 -34.51
N SER A 2 18.14 3.65 -33.32
CA SER A 2 17.14 3.70 -32.25
C SER A 2 17.03 5.14 -31.71
N ASN A 3 15.81 5.66 -31.54
CA ASN A 3 15.59 7.01 -31.03
C ASN A 3 15.71 7.00 -29.49
N PRO A 4 16.75 7.59 -28.90
CA PRO A 4 16.97 7.54 -27.45
C PRO A 4 15.85 8.23 -26.64
N LEU A 5 15.07 9.14 -27.25
CA LEU A 5 13.91 9.75 -26.61
C LEU A 5 12.70 8.80 -26.52
N ALA A 6 12.59 7.82 -27.41
CA ALA A 6 11.55 6.82 -27.36
C ALA A 6 11.80 5.83 -26.21
N ASP A 7 13.07 5.47 -25.99
CA ASP A 7 13.50 4.57 -24.90
C ASP A 7 13.28 5.20 -23.51
N LEU A 8 13.51 6.52 -23.38
CA LEU A 8 13.22 7.26 -22.14
C LEU A 8 11.71 7.26 -21.80
N ARG A 9 10.83 7.33 -22.80
CA ARG A 9 9.37 7.25 -22.59
C ARG A 9 8.91 5.85 -22.20
N THR A 10 9.64 4.81 -22.60
CA THR A 10 9.35 3.43 -22.20
C THR A 10 9.81 3.14 -20.78
N LEU A 11 10.89 3.80 -20.33
CA LEU A 11 11.41 3.71 -18.96
C LEU A 11 10.54 4.43 -17.92
N THR A 12 9.71 5.37 -18.32
CA THR A 12 8.59 5.87 -17.50
C THR A 12 7.42 4.89 -17.49
N ALA A 13 7.69 3.60 -17.22
CA ALA A 13 6.64 2.72 -16.73
C ALA A 13 6.04 3.39 -15.50
N THR A 14 4.71 3.55 -15.49
CA THR A 14 3.97 4.24 -14.45
C THR A 14 4.40 3.65 -13.13
N THR A 15 5.26 4.35 -12.39
CA THR A 15 5.71 3.89 -11.08
C THR A 15 4.45 3.82 -10.25
N GLN A 16 3.93 2.61 -10.04
CA GLN A 16 2.73 2.42 -9.26
C GLN A 16 3.05 2.99 -7.89
N ARG A 17 2.53 4.19 -7.60
CA ARG A 17 2.92 4.92 -6.40
C ARG A 17 2.48 4.08 -5.22
N ARG A 18 3.45 3.57 -4.48
CA ARG A 18 3.22 2.91 -3.20
C ARG A 18 2.55 3.92 -2.27
N ARG A 19 1.48 3.49 -1.61
CA ARG A 19 0.71 4.30 -0.68
C ARG A 19 0.53 3.53 0.60
N VAL A 20 0.62 4.24 1.72
CA VAL A 20 0.20 3.70 3.01
C VAL A 20 -1.26 4.09 3.21
N GLY A 21 -2.04 3.15 3.74
CA GLY A 21 -3.41 3.39 4.14
C GLY A 21 -3.81 2.52 5.32
N VAL A 22 -5.04 2.70 5.78
CA VAL A 22 -5.61 1.92 6.88
C VAL A 22 -6.75 1.08 6.33
N VAL A 23 -6.80 -0.20 6.73
CA VAL A 23 -7.89 -1.10 6.33
C VAL A 23 -9.19 -0.63 6.98
N SER A 24 -10.17 -0.24 6.17
CA SER A 24 -11.50 0.16 6.62
C SER A 24 -12.48 -1.00 6.65
N ARG A 25 -12.27 -2.01 5.80
CA ARG A 25 -13.12 -3.21 5.71
C ARG A 25 -12.35 -4.39 5.13
N VAL A 26 -12.68 -5.60 5.56
CA VAL A 26 -12.18 -6.86 4.97
C VAL A 26 -13.32 -7.55 4.24
N LEU A 27 -13.08 -7.95 2.99
CA LEU A 27 -14.00 -8.65 2.12
C LEU A 27 -13.44 -10.04 1.80
N ALA A 28 -14.25 -10.92 1.20
CA ALA A 28 -13.77 -12.23 0.75
C ALA A 28 -12.75 -12.06 -0.39
N GLY A 29 -11.46 -12.18 -0.07
CA GLY A 29 -10.36 -12.10 -1.04
C GLY A 29 -9.86 -10.68 -1.38
N SER A 30 -10.43 -9.65 -0.77
CA SER A 30 -10.00 -8.25 -0.94
C SER A 30 -10.23 -7.44 0.33
N ILE A 31 -9.67 -6.23 0.37
CA ILE A 31 -9.76 -5.30 1.49
C ILE A 31 -10.09 -3.91 0.96
N GLU A 32 -10.84 -3.14 1.73
CA GLU A 32 -10.99 -1.71 1.50
C GLU A 32 -9.94 -0.97 2.33
N VAL A 33 -9.18 -0.10 1.68
CA VAL A 33 -8.10 0.68 2.31
C VAL A 33 -8.37 2.16 2.11
N LEU A 34 -8.38 2.91 3.21
CA LEU A 34 -8.38 4.37 3.20
C LEU A 34 -6.94 4.86 3.05
N ALA A 35 -6.60 5.36 1.85
CA ALA A 35 -5.26 5.88 1.55
C ALA A 35 -5.37 7.28 0.93
N GLY A 36 -4.82 8.29 1.61
CA GLY A 36 -4.86 9.68 1.16
C GLY A 36 -6.28 10.25 1.04
N GLY A 37 -7.17 9.91 1.97
CA GLY A 37 -8.56 10.40 2.02
C GLY A 37 -9.55 9.69 1.08
N VAL A 38 -9.09 8.67 0.33
CA VAL A 38 -9.95 7.91 -0.60
C VAL A 38 -9.95 6.44 -0.19
N VAL A 39 -11.14 5.83 -0.18
CA VAL A 39 -11.32 4.39 0.02
C VAL A 39 -11.13 3.66 -1.31
N ARG A 40 -10.33 2.60 -1.31
CA ARG A 40 -10.08 1.76 -2.50
C ARG A 40 -10.15 0.29 -2.15
N ALA A 41 -10.69 -0.51 -3.05
CA ALA A 41 -10.60 -1.96 -2.97
C ALA A 41 -9.22 -2.43 -3.45
N VAL A 42 -8.59 -3.29 -2.67
CA VAL A 42 -7.24 -3.80 -2.87
C VAL A 42 -7.28 -5.31 -2.69
N ARG A 43 -6.62 -6.06 -3.57
CA ARG A 43 -6.48 -7.52 -3.45
C ARG A 43 -5.48 -7.85 -2.34
N GLY A 44 -5.91 -8.64 -1.38
CA GLY A 44 -5.11 -8.97 -0.20
C GLY A 44 -5.95 -9.65 0.86
N THR A 45 -5.28 -10.42 1.72
CA THR A 45 -5.86 -11.12 2.87
C THR A 45 -4.88 -11.07 4.04
N GLY A 46 -5.28 -11.61 5.19
CA GLY A 46 -4.39 -11.69 6.36
C GLY A 46 -4.13 -10.34 7.03
N VAL A 47 -5.07 -9.41 6.93
CA VAL A 47 -5.07 -8.12 7.65
C VAL A 47 -6.44 -7.91 8.30
N ALA A 48 -6.48 -7.10 9.33
CA ALA A 48 -7.70 -6.75 10.06
C ALA A 48 -8.09 -5.28 9.79
N VAL A 49 -9.36 -4.95 10.06
CA VAL A 49 -9.81 -3.55 10.06
C VAL A 49 -9.00 -2.78 11.10
N GLY A 50 -8.48 -1.61 10.71
CA GLY A 50 -7.59 -0.78 11.52
C GLY A 50 -6.09 -1.03 11.30
N ASP A 51 -5.71 -2.09 10.59
CA ASP A 51 -4.30 -2.32 10.24
C ASP A 51 -3.80 -1.22 9.28
N ALA A 52 -2.61 -0.70 9.57
CA ALA A 52 -1.85 0.08 8.60
C ALA A 52 -1.23 -0.86 7.56
N VAL A 53 -1.38 -0.54 6.28
CA VAL A 53 -0.94 -1.38 5.16
C VAL A 53 -0.26 -0.57 4.07
N LEU A 54 0.75 -1.17 3.45
CA LEU A 54 1.39 -0.66 2.26
C LEU A 54 0.73 -1.31 1.04
N ILE A 55 0.24 -0.47 0.13
CA ILE A 55 -0.41 -0.89 -1.11
C ILE A 55 0.32 -0.32 -2.32
N GLU A 56 0.29 -1.05 -3.42
CA GLU A 56 0.84 -0.63 -4.72
C GLU A 56 -0.22 -0.93 -5.78
N GLY A 57 -0.79 0.14 -6.37
CA GLY A 57 -1.92 0.00 -7.28
C GLY A 57 -3.16 -0.59 -6.58
N ASP A 58 -3.58 -1.77 -7.03
CA ASP A 58 -4.73 -2.54 -6.54
C ASP A 58 -4.31 -3.74 -5.67
N ARG A 59 -3.05 -3.80 -5.22
CA ARG A 59 -2.51 -4.93 -4.47
C ARG A 59 -1.97 -4.54 -3.09
N LEU A 60 -2.23 -5.40 -2.11
CA LEU A 60 -1.61 -5.36 -0.80
C LEU A 60 -0.17 -5.86 -0.90
N ILE A 61 0.78 -5.05 -0.45
CA ILE A 61 2.21 -5.40 -0.43
C ILE A 61 2.60 -5.95 0.93
N SER A 62 2.29 -5.22 2.00
CA SER A 62 2.63 -5.64 3.37
C SER A 62 1.77 -4.94 4.41
N ARG A 63 1.72 -5.51 5.62
CA ARG A 63 1.27 -4.81 6.81
C ARG A 63 2.38 -3.89 7.29
N VAL A 64 2.04 -2.64 7.57
CA VAL A 64 2.92 -1.69 8.26
C VAL A 64 2.72 -1.94 9.75
N ALA A 65 3.78 -2.32 10.45
CA ALA A 65 3.72 -2.43 11.89
C ALA A 65 3.35 -1.05 12.46
N ASN A 66 2.27 -0.97 13.22
CA ASN A 66 2.08 0.18 14.10
C ASN A 66 3.18 0.08 15.15
N GLU A 67 4.19 0.95 15.10
CA GLU A 67 5.07 1.24 16.23
C GLU A 67 4.25 1.94 17.33
N ALA A 68 3.25 1.25 17.87
CA ALA A 68 2.56 1.65 19.07
C ALA A 68 3.26 0.97 20.25
N THR A 69 4.19 1.73 20.84
CA THR A 69 4.45 1.72 22.28
C THR A 69 5.34 0.59 22.81
N THR A 70 6.65 0.69 22.55
CA THR A 70 7.62 0.24 23.55
C THR A 70 7.67 1.30 24.66
N VAL A 71 6.80 1.18 25.68
CA VAL A 71 7.10 1.85 26.96
C VAL A 71 8.31 1.11 27.52
N VAL A 72 9.51 1.62 27.27
CA VAL A 72 10.69 1.19 28.01
C VAL A 72 10.48 1.70 29.43
N LYS A 73 9.92 0.86 30.30
CA LYS A 73 9.99 1.08 31.75
C LYS A 73 11.46 0.92 32.14
N THR A 74 12.20 2.01 32.20
CA THR A 74 13.44 2.07 32.97
C THR A 74 13.07 1.87 34.45
N LYS A 75 13.55 0.76 35.01
CA LYS A 75 13.46 0.45 36.43
C LYS A 75 14.63 1.12 37.16
#